data_AF-A0A8J4F7C9-F1
#
_entry.id   AF-A0A8J4F7C9-F1
#
_cell.length_a   1.000
_cell.length_b   1.000
_cell.length_c   1.000
_cell.angle_alpha   90.00
_cell.angle_beta   90.00
_cell.angle_gamma   90.00
#
_symmetry.space_group_name_H-M   'P 1'
#
loop_
_entity.id
_entity.type
_entity.pdbx_description
1 polymer ?
#
loop_
_entity_poly.entity_id
_entity_poly.type
_entity_poly.pdbx_seq_one_letter_code
_entity_poly.pdbx_strand_id
1 'polypeptide(L)'
;MHPQGIFSKGVVIQEILHNFGLYHGWKDGVEYNDFSTAMGRGNSCPSAPELWRLGWATPLAQLNSSSFPMATYINFNLSATYLGPKGVMIKIQPDWLGELYKMNMYLSLRVKTAGDRDLVEQFNGKLNIHELNKYIDNSIFPEGDPKVSFTGAYDPGSSVTFFNYKLHLLVGAFDSKNSTIIVTLCRFVTGLNECTADARSTKFPSPSNPPSLMPPSPRSPPPSQLNPPSPMPPSPWSPPFKPNSPTPLPALTSRNLALGKVAYVSSLRNRNSASDAVDGNLSTSSNSGGSDDPAKWFSVDLGGVWDIHRILVWPYQYCCWNYYENIEVRVGLRNISSVDDTYAIGDNQRVWKQNGSTPGNPDAPTNPFVINLQPAVTGRWVTVQNFNAYQYMYLYIAEIEVYGNTSRRP
;
A
#
# COMPACT_ATOMS: atom_id res chain seq x y z
N MET A 1 -26.79 20.45 -11.35
CA MET A 1 -27.34 19.18 -11.85
C MET A 1 -27.52 19.28 -13.35
N HIS A 2 -26.76 18.52 -14.13
CA HIS A 2 -26.97 18.45 -15.58
C HIS A 2 -28.31 17.74 -15.84
N PRO A 3 -29.19 18.26 -16.73
CA PRO A 3 -30.49 17.64 -17.05
C PRO A 3 -30.41 16.23 -17.68
N GLN A 4 -29.19 15.74 -17.95
CA GLN A 4 -28.88 14.41 -18.49
C GLN A 4 -28.74 13.34 -17.39
N GLY A 5 -28.63 13.71 -16.10
CA GLY A 5 -28.31 12.76 -15.02
C GLY A 5 -29.35 11.66 -14.81
N ILE A 6 -30.64 11.97 -15.00
CA ILE A 6 -31.75 11.01 -14.86
C ILE A 6 -31.75 9.91 -15.94
N PHE A 7 -31.06 10.14 -17.06
CA PHE A 7 -30.93 9.16 -18.15
C PHE A 7 -29.67 8.29 -18.04
N SER A 8 -28.78 8.61 -17.10
CA SER A 8 -27.58 7.80 -16.85
C SER A 8 -27.89 6.72 -15.80
N LYS A 9 -27.89 5.46 -16.25
CA LYS A 9 -28.12 4.28 -15.39
C LYS A 9 -27.23 4.30 -14.15
N GLY A 10 -25.92 4.56 -14.31
CA GLY A 10 -24.97 4.62 -13.20
C GLY A 10 -25.34 5.69 -12.18
N VAL A 11 -25.67 6.89 -12.64
CA VAL A 11 -26.07 8.01 -11.75
C VAL A 11 -27.36 7.67 -11.00
N VAL A 12 -28.39 7.15 -11.69
CA VAL A 12 -29.65 6.79 -11.02
C VAL A 12 -29.42 5.72 -9.95
N ILE A 13 -28.62 4.69 -10.25
CA ILE A 13 -28.29 3.65 -9.27
C ILE A 13 -27.48 4.24 -8.10
N GLN A 14 -26.47 5.07 -8.38
CA GLN A 14 -25.65 5.72 -7.36
C GLN A 14 -26.50 6.52 -6.36
N GLU A 15 -27.37 7.39 -6.86
CA GLU A 15 -28.23 8.24 -6.01
C GLU A 15 -29.20 7.41 -5.18
N ILE A 16 -29.73 6.30 -5.72
CA ILE A 16 -30.54 5.36 -4.94
C ILE A 16 -29.70 4.74 -3.82
N LEU A 17 -28.50 4.25 -4.14
CA LEU A 17 -27.63 3.54 -3.21
C LEU A 17 -27.09 4.41 -2.07
N HIS A 18 -26.99 5.73 -2.25
CA HIS A 18 -26.72 6.66 -1.16
C HIS A 18 -27.78 6.59 -0.04
N ASN A 19 -29.06 6.32 -0.37
CA ASN A 19 -30.11 6.12 0.63
C ASN A 19 -29.93 4.83 1.45
N PHE A 20 -29.09 3.90 0.98
CA PHE A 20 -28.75 2.65 1.66
C PHE A 20 -27.37 2.70 2.34
N GLY A 21 -26.78 3.89 2.49
CA GLY A 21 -25.53 4.07 3.22
C GLY A 21 -24.28 3.63 2.46
N LEU A 22 -24.33 3.63 1.12
CA LEU A 22 -23.15 3.55 0.27
C LEU A 22 -22.56 4.93 -0.01
N TYR A 23 -21.25 4.95 -0.21
CA TYR A 23 -20.42 6.13 -0.49
C TYR A 23 -19.75 5.99 -1.85
N HIS A 24 -19.18 7.07 -2.35
CA HIS A 24 -18.50 7.06 -3.64
C HIS A 24 -17.36 6.03 -3.66
N GLY A 25 -17.18 5.36 -4.80
CA GLY A 25 -16.07 4.47 -5.07
C GLY A 25 -14.80 5.25 -5.38
N TRP A 26 -13.66 4.77 -4.92
CA TRP A 26 -12.36 5.41 -5.01
C TRP A 26 -11.42 4.58 -5.89
N LYS A 27 -10.43 5.24 -6.46
CA LYS A 27 -9.27 4.56 -7.06
C LYS A 27 -8.08 5.51 -7.01
N ASP A 28 -6.93 5.02 -6.57
CA ASP A 28 -5.68 5.82 -6.47
C ASP A 28 -5.87 7.12 -5.66
N GLY A 29 -6.68 7.07 -4.59
CA GLY A 29 -6.97 8.22 -3.75
C GLY A 29 -7.93 9.26 -4.36
N VAL A 30 -8.50 8.98 -5.53
CA VAL A 30 -9.44 9.89 -6.22
C VAL A 30 -10.87 9.36 -6.10
N GLU A 31 -11.76 10.22 -5.59
CA GLU A 31 -13.20 9.97 -5.50
C GLU A 31 -13.82 9.79 -6.90
N TYR A 32 -14.80 8.90 -7.01
CA TYR A 32 -15.48 8.50 -8.25
C TYR A 32 -14.62 7.80 -9.30
N ASN A 33 -13.32 7.64 -9.08
CA ASN A 33 -12.41 7.10 -10.10
C ASN A 33 -12.49 5.56 -10.23
N ASP A 34 -13.39 4.91 -9.49
CA ASP A 34 -13.74 3.51 -9.69
C ASP A 34 -14.77 3.35 -10.82
N PHE A 35 -14.36 2.79 -11.95
CA PHE A 35 -15.27 2.52 -13.08
C PHE A 35 -15.93 1.13 -13.01
N SER A 36 -15.62 0.32 -11.98
CA SER A 36 -16.10 -1.05 -11.83
C SER A 36 -17.48 -1.17 -11.15
N THR A 37 -18.00 -0.06 -10.62
CA THR A 37 -19.27 0.03 -9.89
C THR A 37 -20.00 1.33 -10.19
N ALA A 38 -21.32 1.32 -10.05
CA ALA A 38 -22.15 2.52 -10.07
C ALA A 38 -21.82 3.53 -8.96
N MET A 39 -21.15 3.12 -7.88
CA MET A 39 -20.73 4.07 -6.84
C MET A 39 -19.54 4.95 -7.26
N GLY A 40 -18.85 4.62 -8.35
CA GLY A 40 -17.89 5.53 -8.98
C GLY A 40 -18.44 6.05 -10.31
N ARG A 41 -17.69 5.89 -11.39
CA ARG A 41 -18.12 6.31 -12.75
C ARG A 41 -18.58 5.15 -13.63
N GLY A 42 -18.76 3.97 -13.06
CA GLY A 42 -19.25 2.78 -13.76
C GLY A 42 -20.77 2.78 -13.97
N ASN A 43 -21.23 1.87 -14.84
CA ASN A 43 -22.67 1.60 -15.07
C ASN A 43 -23.07 0.16 -14.68
N SER A 44 -22.24 -0.47 -13.86
CA SER A 44 -22.32 -1.86 -13.41
C SER A 44 -22.93 -1.99 -12.01
N CYS A 45 -23.19 -3.22 -11.58
CA CYS A 45 -23.66 -3.51 -10.23
C CYS A 45 -22.63 -3.08 -9.15
N PRO A 46 -23.09 -2.94 -7.89
CA PRO A 46 -22.21 -2.66 -6.77
C PRO A 46 -21.00 -3.61 -6.70
N SER A 47 -19.88 -3.09 -6.21
CA SER A 47 -18.68 -3.87 -5.94
C SER A 47 -18.90 -4.87 -4.80
N ALA A 48 -18.01 -5.85 -4.63
CA ALA A 48 -18.13 -6.82 -3.54
C ALA A 48 -18.25 -6.21 -2.13
N PRO A 49 -17.42 -5.24 -1.72
CA PRO A 49 -17.58 -4.61 -0.40
C PRO A 49 -18.90 -3.81 -0.28
N GLU A 50 -19.41 -3.23 -1.36
CA GLU A 50 -20.71 -2.57 -1.37
C GLU A 50 -21.86 -3.58 -1.23
N LEU A 51 -21.81 -4.69 -1.96
CA LEU A 51 -22.78 -5.79 -1.84
C LEU A 51 -22.79 -6.39 -0.42
N TRP A 52 -21.61 -6.53 0.20
CA TRP A 52 -21.48 -6.95 1.58
C TRP A 52 -22.14 -5.96 2.54
N ARG A 53 -21.85 -4.66 2.38
CA ARG A 53 -22.39 -3.59 3.23
C ARG A 53 -23.91 -3.47 3.13
N LEU A 54 -24.47 -3.68 1.95
CA LEU A 54 -25.91 -3.73 1.72
C LEU A 54 -26.59 -5.00 2.29
N GLY A 55 -25.80 -6.01 2.68
CA GLY A 55 -26.32 -7.34 3.03
C GLY A 55 -26.89 -8.10 1.82
N TRP A 56 -26.56 -7.69 0.59
CA TRP A 56 -27.07 -8.29 -0.64
C TRP A 56 -26.27 -9.51 -1.08
N ALA A 57 -25.02 -9.64 -0.63
CA ALA A 57 -24.21 -10.82 -0.89
C ALA A 57 -23.32 -11.21 0.30
N THR A 58 -22.93 -12.48 0.36
CA THR A 58 -22.09 -13.05 1.41
C THR A 58 -20.77 -13.58 0.86
N PRO A 59 -19.69 -13.56 1.68
CA PRO A 59 -18.41 -14.10 1.30
C PRO A 59 -18.43 -15.63 1.26
N LEU A 60 -17.69 -16.19 0.31
CA LEU A 60 -17.33 -17.60 0.25
C LEU A 60 -16.43 -17.97 1.43
N ALA A 61 -15.50 -17.06 1.76
CA ALA A 61 -14.58 -17.19 2.88
C ALA A 61 -14.28 -15.82 3.48
N GLN A 62 -14.12 -15.81 4.81
CA GLN A 62 -13.56 -14.68 5.56
C GLN A 62 -12.23 -15.11 6.15
N LEU A 63 -11.16 -14.48 5.70
CA LEU A 63 -9.78 -14.87 5.99
C LEU A 63 -9.15 -13.89 6.98
N ASN A 64 -8.64 -14.42 8.07
CA ASN A 64 -7.84 -13.71 9.08
C ASN A 64 -6.77 -14.66 9.65
N SER A 65 -6.00 -14.23 10.64
CA SER A 65 -4.91 -15.01 11.22
C SER A 65 -5.35 -16.36 11.79
N SER A 66 -6.61 -16.49 12.20
CA SER A 66 -7.18 -17.73 12.75
C SER A 66 -7.72 -18.70 11.69
N SER A 67 -8.24 -18.17 10.57
CA SER A 67 -8.87 -18.97 9.51
C SER A 67 -7.98 -19.20 8.28
N PHE A 68 -6.87 -18.46 8.17
CA PHE A 68 -5.97 -18.53 7.03
C PHE A 68 -4.55 -18.92 7.50
N PRO A 69 -4.07 -20.17 7.31
CA PRO A 69 -2.73 -20.57 7.71
C PRO A 69 -1.62 -19.78 7.00
N MET A 70 -0.46 -19.68 7.65
CA MET A 70 0.74 -19.09 7.04
C MET A 70 1.41 -20.08 6.09
N ALA A 71 2.16 -19.54 5.11
CA ALA A 71 3.09 -20.29 4.26
C ALA A 71 2.47 -21.44 3.44
N THR A 72 1.14 -21.47 3.33
CA THR A 72 0.38 -22.55 2.69
C THR A 72 -0.61 -21.97 1.69
N TYR A 73 -0.63 -22.50 0.47
CA TYR A 73 -1.61 -22.13 -0.52
C TYR A 73 -2.99 -22.74 -0.23
N ILE A 74 -4.03 -21.92 -0.35
CA ILE A 74 -5.43 -22.34 -0.28
C ILE A 74 -6.15 -21.93 -1.55
N ASN A 75 -6.91 -22.87 -2.10
CA ASN A 75 -7.68 -22.69 -3.33
C ASN A 75 -9.14 -22.39 -3.02
N PHE A 76 -9.70 -21.39 -3.68
CA PHE A 76 -11.11 -21.01 -3.62
C PHE A 76 -11.71 -21.05 -5.02
N ASN A 77 -12.83 -21.75 -5.20
CA ASN A 77 -13.59 -21.68 -6.45
C ASN A 77 -14.59 -20.53 -6.34
N LEU A 78 -14.22 -19.36 -6.86
CA LEU A 78 -14.97 -18.13 -6.71
C LEU A 78 -15.95 -17.95 -7.87
N SER A 79 -17.23 -17.80 -7.55
CA SER A 79 -18.31 -17.55 -8.52
C SER A 79 -18.46 -16.07 -8.83
N ALA A 80 -18.85 -15.75 -10.06
CA ALA A 80 -19.13 -14.38 -10.47
C ALA A 80 -20.28 -13.77 -9.66
N THR A 81 -20.19 -12.47 -9.37
CA THR A 81 -21.15 -11.75 -8.51
C THR A 81 -22.59 -11.78 -9.02
N TYR A 82 -22.80 -11.91 -10.33
CA TYR A 82 -24.14 -11.93 -10.92
C TYR A 82 -24.89 -13.27 -10.72
N LEU A 83 -24.19 -14.36 -10.36
CA LEU A 83 -24.78 -15.70 -10.25
C LEU A 83 -25.69 -15.85 -9.04
N GLY A 84 -25.49 -15.05 -8.00
CA GLY A 84 -26.35 -15.04 -6.83
C GLY A 84 -25.72 -14.38 -5.61
N PRO A 85 -26.45 -14.32 -4.49
CA PRO A 85 -26.01 -13.60 -3.31
C PRO A 85 -25.04 -14.40 -2.41
N LYS A 86 -24.88 -15.71 -2.61
CA LYS A 86 -24.13 -16.57 -1.68
C LYS A 86 -22.74 -16.90 -2.21
N GLY A 87 -21.71 -16.61 -1.43
CA GLY A 87 -20.37 -17.11 -1.69
C GLY A 87 -19.69 -16.50 -2.93
N VAL A 88 -19.95 -15.22 -3.22
CA VAL A 88 -19.48 -14.56 -4.46
C VAL A 88 -18.32 -13.59 -4.26
N MET A 89 -17.72 -13.59 -3.06
CA MET A 89 -16.54 -12.79 -2.74
C MET A 89 -15.67 -13.49 -1.69
N ILE A 90 -14.41 -13.10 -1.59
CA ILE A 90 -13.54 -13.46 -0.47
C ILE A 90 -13.22 -12.18 0.28
N LYS A 91 -13.50 -12.15 1.59
CA LYS A 91 -13.13 -11.05 2.47
C LYS A 91 -11.84 -11.41 3.19
N ILE A 92 -10.86 -10.52 3.17
CA ILE A 92 -9.56 -10.70 3.84
C ILE A 92 -9.39 -9.59 4.87
N GLN A 93 -9.21 -9.99 6.12
CA GLN A 93 -8.91 -9.16 7.27
C GLN A 93 -7.47 -9.45 7.70
N PRO A 94 -6.48 -8.71 7.19
CA PRO A 94 -5.05 -8.99 7.41
C PRO A 94 -4.58 -8.55 8.80
N ASP A 95 -5.22 -9.06 9.84
CA ASP A 95 -4.90 -8.85 11.26
C ASP A 95 -3.48 -9.27 11.64
N TRP A 96 -2.86 -10.17 10.87
CA TRP A 96 -1.47 -10.58 10.97
C TRP A 96 -0.45 -9.46 10.70
N LEU A 97 -0.90 -8.31 10.19
CA LEU A 97 -0.06 -7.11 10.06
C LEU A 97 0.03 -6.31 11.38
N GLY A 98 -0.71 -6.69 12.42
CA GLY A 98 -0.69 -6.01 13.72
C GLY A 98 -1.10 -4.54 13.60
N GLU A 99 -0.26 -3.63 14.08
CA GLU A 99 -0.54 -2.18 14.07
C GLU A 99 -0.66 -1.59 12.65
N LEU A 100 -0.02 -2.23 11.66
CA LEU A 100 -0.03 -1.84 10.25
C LEU A 100 -1.33 -2.22 9.53
N TYR A 101 -2.15 -3.10 10.10
CA TYR A 101 -3.45 -3.45 9.52
C TYR A 101 -4.38 -2.23 9.57
N LYS A 102 -4.68 -1.63 8.41
CA LYS A 102 -5.63 -0.52 8.28
C LYS A 102 -6.79 -0.81 7.34
N MET A 103 -6.63 -1.71 6.38
CA MET A 103 -7.60 -1.98 5.33
C MET A 103 -7.97 -3.46 5.23
N ASN A 104 -9.24 -3.73 4.97
CA ASN A 104 -9.72 -5.04 4.50
C ASN A 104 -9.59 -5.13 2.99
N MET A 105 -9.47 -6.35 2.46
CA MET A 105 -9.52 -6.60 1.01
C MET A 105 -10.73 -7.46 0.66
N TYR A 106 -11.32 -7.19 -0.50
CA TYR A 106 -12.40 -7.97 -1.09
C TYR A 106 -12.00 -8.40 -2.49
N LEU A 107 -12.07 -9.71 -2.74
CA LEU A 107 -11.80 -10.31 -4.04
C LEU A 107 -13.12 -10.79 -4.64
N SER A 108 -13.38 -10.45 -5.90
CA SER A 108 -14.62 -10.84 -6.59
C SER A 108 -14.38 -11.08 -8.08
N LEU A 109 -15.04 -12.09 -8.63
CA LEU A 109 -15.07 -12.28 -10.08
C LEU A 109 -16.21 -11.43 -10.66
N ARG A 110 -15.88 -10.56 -11.62
CA ARG A 110 -16.87 -9.74 -12.32
C ARG A 110 -16.98 -10.20 -13.78
N VAL A 111 -18.20 -10.32 -14.28
CA VAL A 111 -18.49 -10.82 -15.64
C VAL A 111 -19.56 -9.94 -16.25
N LYS A 112 -19.34 -9.52 -17.49
CA LYS A 112 -20.18 -8.58 -18.23
C LYS A 112 -21.45 -9.25 -18.74
N THR A 113 -22.37 -9.52 -17.83
CA THR A 113 -23.66 -10.13 -18.12
C THR A 113 -24.68 -9.76 -17.03
N ALA A 114 -25.96 -10.04 -17.26
CA ALA A 114 -27.06 -9.76 -16.33
C ALA A 114 -27.02 -8.31 -15.78
N GLY A 115 -26.90 -8.12 -14.46
CA GLY A 115 -26.80 -6.80 -13.84
C GLY A 115 -25.56 -6.01 -14.26
N ASP A 116 -24.49 -6.72 -14.59
CA ASP A 116 -23.20 -6.21 -15.07
C ASP A 116 -23.11 -6.12 -16.60
N ARG A 117 -24.23 -6.07 -17.34
CA ARG A 117 -24.19 -5.98 -18.83
C ARG A 117 -23.34 -4.83 -19.36
N ASP A 118 -23.26 -3.73 -18.59
CA ASP A 118 -22.54 -2.49 -18.94
C ASP A 118 -21.18 -2.41 -18.25
N LEU A 119 -20.69 -3.52 -17.68
CA LEU A 119 -19.36 -3.60 -17.09
C LEU A 119 -18.30 -3.33 -18.16
N VAL A 120 -17.35 -2.45 -17.84
CA VAL A 120 -16.24 -2.11 -18.74
C VAL A 120 -15.36 -3.35 -18.94
N GLU A 121 -14.87 -3.54 -20.18
CA GLU A 121 -14.14 -4.75 -20.58
C GLU A 121 -12.89 -5.02 -19.72
N GLN A 122 -12.26 -3.97 -19.21
CA GLN A 122 -11.11 -4.08 -18.31
C GLN A 122 -11.40 -4.87 -17.01
N PHE A 123 -12.67 -5.07 -16.65
CA PHE A 123 -13.11 -5.80 -15.46
C PHE A 123 -13.76 -7.15 -15.80
N ASN A 124 -14.06 -7.40 -17.08
CA ASN A 124 -14.86 -8.53 -17.51
C ASN A 124 -14.05 -9.83 -17.48
N GLY A 125 -14.55 -10.85 -16.78
CA GLY A 125 -13.88 -12.15 -16.67
C GLY A 125 -12.61 -12.10 -15.81
N LYS A 126 -12.45 -11.05 -15.00
CA LYS A 126 -11.26 -10.80 -14.19
C LYS A 126 -11.57 -10.87 -12.70
N LEU A 127 -10.52 -11.12 -11.92
CA LEU A 127 -10.56 -11.01 -10.47
C LEU A 127 -10.39 -9.54 -10.07
N ASN A 128 -11.47 -8.90 -9.68
CA ASN A 128 -11.48 -7.53 -9.18
C ASN A 128 -11.19 -7.50 -7.69
N ILE A 129 -10.34 -6.56 -7.28
CA ILE A 129 -9.94 -6.36 -5.90
C ILE A 129 -10.26 -4.93 -5.46
N HIS A 130 -10.89 -4.83 -4.30
CA HIS A 130 -11.15 -3.59 -3.60
C HIS A 130 -10.56 -3.65 -2.20
N GLU A 131 -10.13 -2.50 -1.69
CA GLU A 131 -9.72 -2.32 -0.29
C GLU A 131 -10.51 -1.20 0.37
N LEU A 132 -10.68 -1.26 1.69
CA LEU A 132 -11.43 -0.25 2.45
C LEU A 132 -11.08 -0.26 3.93
N ASN A 133 -11.36 0.85 4.60
CA ASN A 133 -11.04 1.10 5.99
C ASN A 133 -11.64 0.04 6.92
N LYS A 134 -10.76 -0.68 7.64
CA LYS A 134 -11.15 -1.77 8.55
C LYS A 134 -12.04 -1.29 9.70
N TYR A 135 -11.84 -0.06 10.18
CA TYR A 135 -12.55 0.44 11.37
C TYR A 135 -14.03 0.63 11.08
N ILE A 136 -14.37 0.92 9.83
CA ILE A 136 -15.76 1.05 9.38
C ILE A 136 -16.28 -0.33 8.92
N ASP A 137 -15.53 -1.06 8.10
CA ASP A 137 -15.99 -2.34 7.52
C ASP A 137 -16.10 -3.51 8.53
N ASN A 138 -15.41 -3.42 9.67
CA ASN A 138 -15.55 -4.38 10.76
C ASN A 138 -16.60 -3.96 11.81
N SER A 139 -17.15 -2.75 11.70
CA SER A 139 -18.13 -2.24 12.66
C SER A 139 -19.51 -2.83 12.40
N ILE A 140 -20.21 -3.16 13.49
CA ILE A 140 -21.64 -3.50 13.46
C ILE A 140 -22.54 -2.25 13.32
N PHE A 141 -21.99 -1.06 13.58
CA PHE A 141 -22.62 0.25 13.35
C PHE A 141 -21.67 1.10 12.51
N PRO A 142 -21.56 0.82 11.20
CA PRO A 142 -20.55 1.45 10.37
C PRO A 142 -20.92 2.91 10.06
N GLU A 143 -20.21 3.84 10.69
CA GLU A 143 -20.36 5.29 10.44
C GLU A 143 -19.24 5.82 9.55
N GLY A 144 -19.61 6.72 8.63
CA GLY A 144 -18.66 7.39 7.74
C GLY A 144 -18.30 6.59 6.48
N ASP A 145 -17.57 7.27 5.60
CA ASP A 145 -17.13 6.75 4.32
C ASP A 145 -15.98 5.73 4.52
N PRO A 146 -16.19 4.43 4.22
CA PRO A 146 -15.14 3.42 4.33
C PRO A 146 -14.02 3.58 3.29
N LYS A 147 -14.17 4.50 2.32
CA LYS A 147 -13.26 4.70 1.18
C LYS A 147 -13.05 3.40 0.42
N VAL A 148 -14.13 2.84 -0.11
CA VAL A 148 -14.08 1.66 -0.99
C VAL A 148 -13.21 1.98 -2.19
N SER A 149 -11.99 1.45 -2.23
CA SER A 149 -10.99 1.78 -3.24
C SER A 149 -10.68 0.57 -4.11
N PHE A 150 -10.86 0.72 -5.42
CA PHE A 150 -10.46 -0.29 -6.39
C PHE A 150 -8.94 -0.36 -6.48
N THR A 151 -8.36 -1.55 -6.34
CA THR A 151 -6.90 -1.76 -6.35
C THR A 151 -6.40 -2.48 -7.59
N GLY A 152 -7.28 -3.21 -8.29
CA GLY A 152 -6.90 -3.86 -9.55
C GLY A 152 -7.91 -4.88 -10.07
N ALA A 153 -7.79 -5.18 -11.36
CA ALA A 153 -8.46 -6.29 -12.03
C ALA A 153 -7.40 -7.18 -12.66
N TYR A 154 -7.35 -8.43 -12.25
CA TYR A 154 -6.28 -9.35 -12.61
C TYR A 154 -6.78 -10.42 -13.58
N ASP A 155 -6.04 -10.59 -14.68
CA ASP A 155 -6.35 -11.55 -15.73
C ASP A 155 -6.16 -13.00 -15.25
N PRO A 156 -6.92 -13.96 -15.81
CA PRO A 156 -6.65 -15.38 -15.63
C PRO A 156 -5.19 -15.73 -15.93
N GLY A 157 -4.55 -16.49 -15.04
CA GLY A 157 -3.12 -16.84 -15.11
C GLY A 157 -2.18 -15.86 -14.41
N SER A 158 -2.69 -14.76 -13.85
CA SER A 158 -1.87 -13.77 -13.14
C SER A 158 -1.30 -14.31 -11.83
N SER A 159 -0.09 -13.87 -11.49
CA SER A 159 0.55 -14.07 -10.19
C SER A 159 0.89 -12.70 -9.61
N VAL A 160 0.39 -12.41 -8.41
CA VAL A 160 0.41 -11.07 -7.81
C VAL A 160 0.83 -11.17 -6.35
N THR A 161 1.78 -10.33 -5.95
CA THR A 161 2.20 -10.23 -4.56
C THR A 161 1.85 -8.86 -4.00
N PHE A 162 1.04 -8.86 -2.95
CA PHE A 162 0.72 -7.70 -2.15
C PHE A 162 1.62 -7.67 -0.91
N PHE A 163 2.80 -7.07 -1.04
CA PHE A 163 3.80 -7.04 0.04
C PHE A 163 3.32 -6.26 1.27
N ASN A 164 2.56 -5.18 1.06
CA ASN A 164 1.90 -4.41 2.12
C ASN A 164 0.89 -5.27 2.93
N TYR A 165 0.29 -6.28 2.29
CA TYR A 165 -0.63 -7.22 2.92
C TYR A 165 0.03 -8.55 3.32
N LYS A 166 1.31 -8.74 3.00
CA LYS A 166 2.04 -10.01 3.07
C LYS A 166 1.24 -11.19 2.49
N LEU A 167 0.66 -10.94 1.31
CA LEU A 167 -0.27 -11.85 0.64
C LEU A 167 0.21 -12.12 -0.78
N HIS A 168 0.17 -13.38 -1.20
CA HIS A 168 0.36 -13.80 -2.58
C HIS A 168 -0.94 -14.39 -3.12
N LEU A 169 -1.19 -14.08 -4.39
CA LEU A 169 -2.39 -14.42 -5.12
C LEU A 169 -1.99 -15.03 -6.47
N LEU A 170 -2.56 -16.19 -6.78
CA LEU A 170 -2.56 -16.75 -8.13
C LEU A 170 -4.01 -16.78 -8.63
N VAL A 171 -4.20 -16.32 -9.85
CA VAL A 171 -5.50 -16.29 -10.54
C VAL A 171 -5.51 -17.45 -11.53
N GLY A 172 -6.40 -18.43 -11.32
CA GLY A 172 -6.58 -19.57 -12.20
C GLY A 172 -7.27 -19.22 -13.51
N ALA A 173 -7.54 -20.25 -14.33
CA ALA A 173 -8.31 -20.08 -15.56
C ALA A 173 -9.76 -19.68 -15.26
N PHE A 174 -10.31 -18.78 -16.08
CA PHE A 174 -11.72 -18.41 -16.05
C PHE A 174 -12.55 -19.47 -16.78
N ASP A 175 -13.51 -20.09 -16.08
CA ASP A 175 -14.50 -20.98 -16.68
C ASP A 175 -15.71 -20.16 -17.12
N SER A 176 -15.79 -19.87 -18.42
CA SER A 176 -16.89 -19.09 -19.00
C SER A 176 -18.25 -19.80 -18.97
N LYS A 177 -18.28 -21.14 -18.87
CA LYS A 177 -19.53 -21.91 -18.81
C LYS A 177 -20.19 -21.78 -17.45
N ASN A 178 -19.39 -21.90 -16.40
CA ASN A 178 -19.88 -21.81 -15.02
C ASN A 178 -19.73 -20.40 -14.42
N SER A 179 -19.04 -19.49 -15.12
CA SER A 179 -18.67 -18.16 -14.63
C SER A 179 -17.98 -18.21 -13.26
N THR A 180 -16.96 -19.06 -13.18
CA THR A 180 -16.15 -19.27 -11.98
C THR A 180 -14.65 -19.11 -12.26
N ILE A 181 -13.87 -18.76 -11.24
CA ILE A 181 -12.42 -18.69 -11.31
C ILE A 181 -11.80 -19.30 -10.05
N ILE A 182 -10.69 -20.03 -10.20
CA ILE A 182 -9.93 -20.52 -9.06
C ILE A 182 -9.04 -19.38 -8.57
N VAL A 183 -9.16 -19.03 -7.29
CA VAL A 183 -8.31 -18.06 -6.60
C VAL A 183 -7.45 -18.81 -5.60
N THR A 184 -6.14 -18.74 -5.76
CA THR A 184 -5.19 -19.40 -4.85
C THR A 184 -4.46 -18.35 -4.02
N LEU A 185 -4.57 -18.43 -2.71
CA LEU A 185 -4.03 -17.43 -1.77
C LEU A 185 -3.00 -18.06 -0.83
N CYS A 186 -1.93 -17.34 -0.54
CA CYS A 186 -1.00 -17.65 0.54
C CYS A 186 -0.62 -16.37 1.29
N ARG A 187 -0.65 -16.38 2.63
CA ARG A 187 0.00 -15.32 3.43
C ARG A 187 1.38 -15.75 3.89
N PHE A 188 2.32 -14.80 3.95
CA PHE A 188 3.71 -15.01 4.36
C PHE A 188 4.13 -13.99 5.43
N VAL A 189 5.31 -14.16 6.01
CA VAL A 189 5.86 -13.24 7.01
C VAL A 189 6.97 -12.37 6.41
N THR A 190 7.92 -12.99 5.73
CA THR A 190 9.14 -12.35 5.23
C THR A 190 9.11 -12.27 3.71
N GLY A 191 8.72 -13.34 3.04
CA GLY A 191 8.73 -13.38 1.58
C GLY A 191 7.91 -14.50 0.97
N LEU A 192 7.68 -14.37 -0.34
CA LEU A 192 6.93 -15.32 -1.16
C LEU A 192 7.54 -16.74 -1.16
N ASN A 193 8.85 -16.86 -0.92
CA ASN A 193 9.55 -18.14 -0.82
C ASN A 193 9.02 -19.05 0.30
N GLU A 194 8.33 -18.48 1.30
CA GLU A 194 7.68 -19.25 2.36
C GLU A 194 6.44 -20.00 1.85
N CYS A 195 5.80 -19.55 0.77
CA CYS A 195 4.60 -20.17 0.25
C CYS A 195 4.91 -21.50 -0.44
N THR A 196 4.70 -22.59 0.28
CA THR A 196 4.93 -23.95 -0.23
C THR A 196 3.71 -24.46 -0.99
N ALA A 197 3.95 -25.11 -2.12
CA ALA A 197 2.91 -25.81 -2.87
C ALA A 197 2.61 -27.14 -2.18
N ASP A 198 1.88 -27.11 -1.06
CA ASP A 198 1.36 -28.33 -0.46
C ASP A 198 -0.15 -28.47 -0.69
N ALA A 199 -0.48 -29.45 -1.52
CA ALA A 199 -1.82 -29.74 -1.98
C ALA A 199 -2.61 -30.50 -0.92
N ARG A 200 -3.29 -29.78 -0.01
CA ARG A 200 -4.48 -30.32 0.65
C ARG A 200 -5.65 -29.35 0.49
N SER A 201 -6.58 -29.76 -0.37
CA SER A 201 -7.94 -29.22 -0.44
C SER A 201 -8.59 -29.36 0.94
N THR A 202 -8.48 -28.34 1.77
CA THR A 202 -9.32 -28.20 2.95
C THR A 202 -10.59 -27.51 2.51
N LYS A 203 -11.66 -28.29 2.31
CA LYS A 203 -13.01 -27.75 2.24
C LYS A 203 -13.26 -26.98 3.53
N PHE A 204 -13.43 -25.66 3.44
CA PHE A 204 -13.90 -24.86 4.57
C PHE A 204 -15.39 -25.14 4.81
N PRO A 205 -15.83 -25.26 6.08
CA PRO A 205 -17.25 -25.26 6.39
C PRO A 205 -17.85 -23.90 6.02
N SER A 206 -19.00 -23.94 5.36
CA SER A 206 -19.76 -22.76 4.96
C SER A 206 -20.03 -21.83 6.17
N PRO A 207 -19.96 -20.50 6.02
CA PRO A 207 -20.34 -19.60 7.11
C PRO A 207 -21.79 -19.86 7.55
N SER A 208 -22.00 -20.07 8.84
CA SER A 208 -23.33 -20.10 9.45
C SER A 208 -24.02 -18.74 9.26
N ASN A 209 -25.33 -18.78 9.00
CA ASN A 209 -26.21 -17.63 8.77
C ASN A 209 -25.96 -16.45 9.74
N PRO A 210 -26.21 -15.20 9.32
CA PRO A 210 -26.05 -14.03 10.19
C PRO A 210 -26.98 -14.12 11.41
N PRO A 211 -26.58 -13.62 12.59
CA PRO A 211 -27.44 -13.60 13.77
C PRO A 211 -28.63 -12.68 13.54
N SER A 212 -29.83 -13.19 13.79
CA SER A 212 -31.05 -12.40 13.86
C SER A 212 -30.94 -11.38 15.00
N LEU A 213 -31.37 -10.15 14.73
CA LEU A 213 -31.37 -9.02 15.67
C LEU A 213 -32.07 -9.41 16.99
N MET A 214 -31.37 -9.27 18.12
CA MET A 214 -31.96 -9.28 19.47
C MET A 214 -31.46 -8.09 20.30
N PRO A 215 -32.27 -7.59 21.26
CA PRO A 215 -32.12 -6.27 21.87
C PRO A 215 -31.08 -6.24 23.00
N PRO A 216 -30.62 -5.04 23.42
CA PRO A 216 -29.51 -4.91 24.36
C PRO A 216 -29.90 -5.32 25.78
N SER A 217 -29.04 -6.10 26.43
CA SER A 217 -29.10 -6.43 27.86
C SER A 217 -28.07 -5.62 28.68
N PRO A 218 -28.28 -5.47 30.00
CA PRO A 218 -27.74 -4.34 30.76
C PRO A 218 -26.26 -4.47 31.16
N ARG A 219 -25.70 -3.30 31.47
CA ARG A 219 -24.31 -2.98 31.81
C ARG A 219 -23.75 -3.77 33.00
N SER A 220 -22.55 -4.33 32.83
CA SER A 220 -21.77 -5.02 33.87
C SER A 220 -21.18 -4.06 34.93
N PRO A 221 -21.03 -4.49 36.20
CA PRO A 221 -20.41 -3.71 37.29
C PRO A 221 -18.86 -3.72 37.24
N PRO A 222 -18.19 -2.79 37.97
CA PRO A 222 -16.76 -2.52 37.83
C PRO A 222 -15.86 -3.55 38.53
N PRO A 223 -14.55 -3.63 38.16
CA PRO A 223 -13.68 -4.72 38.57
C PRO A 223 -13.12 -4.55 40.00
N SER A 224 -13.09 -5.66 40.73
CA SER A 224 -12.45 -5.82 42.04
C SER A 224 -10.92 -5.91 41.91
N GLN A 225 -10.21 -5.32 42.86
CA GLN A 225 -8.74 -5.30 42.95
C GLN A 225 -8.14 -6.71 43.05
N LEU A 226 -7.14 -7.00 42.22
CA LEU A 226 -6.26 -8.17 42.33
C LEU A 226 -4.93 -7.75 42.97
N ASN A 227 -4.52 -8.46 44.02
CA ASN A 227 -3.24 -8.23 44.71
C ASN A 227 -2.03 -8.61 43.82
N PRO A 228 -0.87 -7.94 43.98
CA PRO A 228 0.32 -8.22 43.17
C PRO A 228 1.04 -9.53 43.61
N PRO A 229 1.68 -10.25 42.67
CA PRO A 229 2.46 -11.45 42.99
C PRO A 229 3.85 -11.12 43.57
N SER A 230 4.33 -12.02 44.44
CA SER A 230 5.61 -11.95 45.15
C SER A 230 6.84 -12.15 44.23
N PRO A 231 8.04 -11.66 44.62
CA PRO A 231 9.22 -11.68 43.76
C PRO A 231 9.91 -13.06 43.69
N MET A 232 10.38 -13.42 42.49
CA MET A 232 11.19 -14.63 42.22
C MET A 232 12.65 -14.47 42.71
N PRO A 233 13.32 -15.59 43.06
CA PRO A 233 14.72 -15.60 43.49
C PRO A 233 15.70 -15.39 42.30
N PRO A 234 16.94 -14.92 42.56
CA PRO A 234 17.90 -14.58 41.52
C PRO A 234 18.54 -15.82 40.87
N SER A 235 18.69 -15.75 39.54
CA SER A 235 19.35 -16.76 38.70
C SER A 235 20.89 -16.73 38.85
N PRO A 236 21.59 -17.87 38.76
CA PRO A 236 23.05 -17.91 38.80
C PRO A 236 23.69 -17.32 37.54
N TRP A 237 24.84 -16.67 37.76
CA TRP A 237 25.64 -15.92 36.79
C TRP A 237 26.16 -16.80 35.64
N SER A 238 26.02 -16.30 34.41
CA SER A 238 26.74 -16.82 33.22
C SER A 238 28.03 -16.01 33.02
N PRO A 239 29.14 -16.64 32.59
CA PRO A 239 30.40 -15.93 32.35
C PRO A 239 30.32 -14.98 31.14
N PRO A 240 31.19 -13.94 31.08
CA PRO A 240 31.09 -12.91 30.07
C PRO A 240 31.50 -13.43 28.67
N PHE A 241 30.64 -13.20 27.69
CA PHE A 241 30.97 -13.36 26.27
C PHE A 241 32.09 -12.39 25.90
N LYS A 242 33.19 -12.93 25.37
CA LYS A 242 34.25 -12.14 24.72
C LYS A 242 33.66 -11.51 23.44
N PRO A 243 33.82 -10.19 23.21
CA PRO A 243 33.52 -9.60 21.92
C PRO A 243 34.53 -10.14 20.90
N ASN A 244 34.05 -10.82 19.86
CA ASN A 244 34.89 -11.07 18.70
C ASN A 244 35.15 -9.73 18.00
N SER A 245 36.44 -9.45 17.80
CA SER A 245 36.95 -8.29 17.07
C SER A 245 36.27 -8.18 15.69
N PRO A 246 35.81 -6.99 15.27
CA PRO A 246 35.25 -6.84 13.94
C PRO A 246 36.33 -7.07 12.90
N THR A 247 36.15 -8.11 12.08
CA THR A 247 36.89 -8.28 10.83
C THR A 247 36.69 -7.01 9.99
N PRO A 248 37.75 -6.33 9.52
CA PRO A 248 37.59 -5.17 8.66
C PRO A 248 36.84 -5.61 7.39
N LEU A 249 35.66 -5.04 7.18
CA LEU A 249 34.96 -5.11 5.90
C LEU A 249 35.93 -4.63 4.80
N PRO A 250 36.04 -5.31 3.65
CA PRO A 250 36.88 -4.84 2.56
C PRO A 250 36.45 -3.41 2.22
N ALA A 251 37.42 -2.51 2.07
CA ALA A 251 37.18 -1.15 1.61
C ALA A 251 36.55 -1.21 0.21
N LEU A 252 35.23 -1.15 0.18
CA LEU A 252 34.43 -1.01 -1.03
C LEU A 252 34.78 0.36 -1.63
N THR A 253 35.39 0.36 -2.81
CA THR A 253 35.41 1.52 -3.70
C THR A 253 33.96 1.87 -4.00
N SER A 254 33.40 2.74 -3.16
CA SER A 254 31.98 3.05 -3.12
C SER A 254 31.65 3.94 -4.32
N ARG A 255 31.21 3.34 -5.42
CA ARG A 255 30.75 4.07 -6.60
C ARG A 255 29.40 4.71 -6.29
N ASN A 256 29.23 6.01 -6.57
CA ASN A 256 27.92 6.65 -6.54
C ASN A 256 27.03 6.03 -7.64
N LEU A 257 25.99 5.31 -7.22
CA LEU A 257 25.04 4.61 -8.08
C LEU A 257 24.07 5.56 -8.79
N ALA A 258 23.84 6.75 -8.24
CA ALA A 258 22.95 7.76 -8.79
C ALA A 258 23.61 8.60 -9.89
N LEU A 259 24.94 8.70 -9.92
CA LEU A 259 25.68 9.55 -10.86
C LEU A 259 25.32 9.23 -12.32
N GLY A 260 24.82 10.25 -13.04
CA GLY A 260 24.41 10.19 -14.44
C GLY A 260 23.15 9.37 -14.71
N LYS A 261 22.35 9.04 -13.69
CA LYS A 261 21.12 8.27 -13.82
C LYS A 261 19.93 9.12 -14.25
N VAL A 262 18.84 8.46 -14.64
CA VAL A 262 17.60 9.16 -14.96
C VAL A 262 16.89 9.53 -13.66
N ALA A 263 16.54 10.80 -13.53
CA ALA A 263 15.86 11.34 -12.37
C ALA A 263 14.57 12.08 -12.78
N TYR A 264 13.67 12.23 -11.82
CA TYR A 264 12.32 12.74 -11.99
C TYR A 264 11.95 13.64 -10.81
N VAL A 265 11.04 14.57 -11.06
CA VAL A 265 10.52 15.50 -10.05
C VAL A 265 9.01 15.62 -10.17
N SER A 266 8.33 15.93 -9.07
CA SER A 266 6.87 16.13 -9.01
C SER A 266 6.39 17.29 -9.89
N SER A 267 7.20 18.32 -10.06
CA SER A 267 6.92 19.47 -10.91
C SER A 267 8.22 20.08 -11.44
N LEU A 268 8.21 20.50 -12.71
CA LEU A 268 9.30 21.26 -13.31
C LEU A 268 8.92 22.74 -13.30
N ARG A 269 9.57 23.53 -12.44
CA ARG A 269 9.43 24.98 -12.47
C ARG A 269 10.81 25.61 -12.71
N ASN A 270 10.99 26.29 -13.85
CA ASN A 270 12.22 26.98 -14.31
C ASN A 270 13.27 26.07 -14.99
N ARG A 271 14.52 26.55 -15.11
CA ARG A 271 15.62 25.93 -15.88
C ARG A 271 16.31 24.75 -15.18
N ASN A 272 15.93 24.44 -13.95
CA ASN A 272 16.58 23.46 -13.07
C ASN A 272 15.95 22.08 -13.31
N SER A 273 16.72 21.19 -13.94
CA SER A 273 16.26 19.87 -14.36
C SER A 273 16.42 18.84 -13.24
N ALA A 274 15.65 17.75 -13.27
CA ALA A 274 15.87 16.62 -12.36
C ALA A 274 17.30 16.03 -12.50
N SER A 275 17.89 16.11 -13.69
CA SER A 275 19.26 15.66 -13.97
C SER A 275 20.33 16.41 -13.17
N ASP A 276 20.04 17.64 -12.73
CA ASP A 276 21.00 18.52 -12.05
C ASP A 276 21.29 18.07 -10.62
N ALA A 277 20.56 17.09 -10.09
CA ALA A 277 20.81 16.50 -8.77
C ALA A 277 21.54 15.15 -8.84
N VAL A 278 21.98 14.73 -10.03
CA VAL A 278 22.73 13.48 -10.23
C VAL A 278 23.92 13.66 -11.18
N ASP A 279 24.38 14.90 -11.39
CA ASP A 279 25.41 15.25 -12.37
C ASP A 279 26.83 15.29 -11.77
N GLY A 280 26.94 15.12 -10.44
CA GLY A 280 28.20 15.19 -9.69
C GLY A 280 28.66 16.62 -9.42
N ASN A 281 27.83 17.64 -9.63
CA ASN A 281 28.17 19.04 -9.48
C ASN A 281 27.30 19.72 -8.41
N LEU A 282 27.88 19.96 -7.22
CA LEU A 282 27.18 20.62 -6.11
C LEU A 282 26.74 22.08 -6.40
N SER A 283 27.18 22.70 -7.51
CA SER A 283 26.80 24.07 -7.90
C SER A 283 25.50 24.16 -8.72
N THR A 284 25.05 23.04 -9.29
CA THR A 284 23.74 22.89 -9.92
C THR A 284 22.72 22.38 -8.91
N SER A 285 21.43 22.42 -9.25
CA SER A 285 20.39 21.86 -8.38
C SER A 285 19.14 21.55 -9.15
N SER A 286 18.49 20.44 -8.79
CA SER A 286 17.11 20.17 -9.19
C SER A 286 16.13 20.91 -8.28
N ASN A 287 14.94 21.19 -8.80
CA ASN A 287 13.86 21.73 -7.98
C ASN A 287 12.50 21.08 -8.29
N SER A 288 11.65 21.05 -7.27
CA SER A 288 10.22 20.74 -7.38
C SER A 288 9.47 21.57 -6.35
N GLY A 289 8.19 21.86 -6.59
CA GLY A 289 7.34 22.54 -5.61
C GLY A 289 6.68 23.82 -6.12
N GLY A 290 6.21 24.64 -5.18
CA GLY A 290 5.29 25.75 -5.44
C GLY A 290 3.85 25.44 -5.03
N SER A 291 2.98 26.45 -5.20
CA SER A 291 1.59 26.47 -4.69
C SER A 291 0.66 25.42 -5.29
N ASP A 292 1.02 24.83 -6.42
CA ASP A 292 0.28 23.81 -7.17
C ASP A 292 0.85 22.40 -6.98
N ASP A 293 1.93 22.25 -6.20
CA ASP A 293 2.57 20.97 -5.95
C ASP A 293 2.40 20.59 -4.46
N PRO A 294 1.29 19.92 -4.11
CA PRO A 294 1.00 19.56 -2.72
C PRO A 294 1.88 18.43 -2.18
N ALA A 295 2.66 17.74 -3.03
CA ALA A 295 3.42 16.55 -2.66
C ALA A 295 4.77 16.56 -3.39
N LYS A 296 5.65 17.45 -2.94
CA LYS A 296 6.90 17.79 -3.62
C LYS A 296 7.90 16.66 -3.46
N TRP A 297 8.45 16.16 -4.56
CA TRP A 297 9.44 15.09 -4.49
C TRP A 297 10.43 15.11 -5.65
N PHE A 298 11.55 14.46 -5.39
CA PHE A 298 12.58 14.08 -6.35
C PHE A 298 12.77 12.56 -6.27
N SER A 299 12.95 11.89 -7.41
CA SER A 299 13.26 10.47 -7.46
C SER A 299 14.31 10.14 -8.50
N VAL A 300 15.20 9.18 -8.20
CA VAL A 300 16.22 8.68 -9.13
C VAL A 300 16.04 7.18 -9.36
N ASP A 301 16.11 6.76 -10.63
CA ASP A 301 16.19 5.36 -11.05
C ASP A 301 17.66 4.91 -11.14
N LEU A 302 18.10 4.04 -10.22
CA LEU A 302 19.48 3.53 -10.22
C LEU A 302 19.78 2.60 -11.41
N GLY A 303 18.77 2.22 -12.20
CA GLY A 303 18.88 1.37 -13.38
C GLY A 303 19.08 -0.13 -13.07
N GLY A 304 18.98 -0.51 -11.80
CA GLY A 304 19.16 -1.87 -11.31
C GLY A 304 18.79 -1.96 -9.84
N VAL A 305 18.72 -3.18 -9.30
CA VAL A 305 18.41 -3.43 -7.88
C VAL A 305 19.72 -3.55 -7.11
N TRP A 306 19.85 -2.76 -6.04
CA TRP A 306 21.06 -2.63 -5.23
C TRP A 306 20.73 -2.80 -3.75
N ASP A 307 21.67 -3.35 -2.99
CA ASP A 307 21.64 -3.32 -1.53
C ASP A 307 22.30 -2.02 -1.07
N ILE A 308 21.48 -1.00 -0.80
CA ILE A 308 21.91 0.37 -0.52
C ILE A 308 22.26 0.49 0.96
N HIS A 309 23.49 0.90 1.27
CA HIS A 309 23.98 1.03 2.64
C HIS A 309 24.22 2.49 3.05
N ARG A 310 24.26 3.45 2.11
CA ARG A 310 24.45 4.87 2.43
C ARG A 310 23.83 5.77 1.36
N ILE A 311 23.19 6.85 1.79
CA ILE A 311 22.63 7.90 0.93
C ILE A 311 23.09 9.26 1.47
N LEU A 312 23.52 10.16 0.59
CA LEU A 312 23.81 11.56 0.90
C LEU A 312 22.86 12.45 0.12
N VAL A 313 22.14 13.34 0.80
CA VAL A 313 21.31 14.37 0.16
C VAL A 313 21.96 15.73 0.40
N TRP A 314 22.47 16.36 -0.66
CA TRP A 314 23.10 17.66 -0.60
C TRP A 314 22.05 18.77 -0.76
N PRO A 315 21.87 19.64 0.25
CA PRO A 315 20.97 20.77 0.15
C PRO A 315 21.53 21.84 -0.80
N TYR A 316 20.66 22.76 -1.24
CA TYR A 316 21.05 23.92 -2.01
C TYR A 316 21.86 24.89 -1.14
N GLN A 317 23.07 25.21 -1.60
CA GLN A 317 24.10 25.86 -0.79
C GLN A 317 23.89 27.38 -0.57
N TYR A 318 22.96 28.01 -1.29
CA TYR A 318 22.81 29.46 -1.27
C TYR A 318 21.69 29.98 -0.35
N CYS A 319 20.66 29.19 -0.06
CA CYS A 319 19.51 29.66 0.73
C CYS A 319 18.59 28.55 1.22
N CYS A 320 17.49 28.99 1.86
CA CYS A 320 16.22 28.26 1.88
C CYS A 320 16.23 27.00 2.77
N TRP A 321 16.96 27.06 3.89
CA TRP A 321 17.11 25.97 4.86
C TRP A 321 15.78 25.44 5.40
N ASN A 322 14.81 26.34 5.59
CA ASN A 322 13.47 26.03 6.09
C ASN A 322 12.68 25.10 5.15
N TYR A 323 13.14 24.94 3.91
CA TYR A 323 12.52 24.02 2.96
C TYR A 323 12.88 22.56 3.26
N TYR A 324 13.93 22.29 4.03
CA TYR A 324 14.33 20.93 4.41
C TYR A 324 13.65 20.43 5.70
N GLU A 325 12.72 21.20 6.26
CA GLU A 325 11.89 20.72 7.37
C GLU A 325 10.90 19.66 6.85
N ASN A 326 10.82 18.52 7.55
CA ASN A 326 9.93 17.41 7.21
C ASN A 326 10.21 16.76 5.83
N ILE A 327 11.44 16.78 5.34
CA ILE A 327 11.84 15.90 4.25
C ILE A 327 12.01 14.46 4.74
N GLU A 328 11.69 13.49 3.90
CA GLU A 328 11.98 12.08 4.13
C GLU A 328 12.59 11.43 2.91
N VAL A 329 13.39 10.39 3.15
CA VAL A 329 14.03 9.59 2.09
C VAL A 329 13.46 8.19 2.12
N ARG A 330 13.12 7.71 0.92
CA ARG A 330 12.53 6.40 0.67
C ARG A 330 13.36 5.62 -0.32
N VAL A 331 13.43 4.32 -0.11
CA VAL A 331 14.15 3.37 -0.97
C VAL A 331 13.21 2.22 -1.28
N GLY A 332 13.14 1.80 -2.53
CA GLY A 332 12.42 0.57 -2.86
C GLY A 332 12.38 0.25 -4.34
N LEU A 333 11.44 -0.62 -4.72
CA LEU A 333 11.31 -1.13 -6.08
C LEU A 333 10.18 -0.45 -6.87
N ARG A 334 9.35 0.36 -6.21
CA ARG A 334 8.26 1.06 -6.87
C ARG A 334 8.81 2.16 -7.76
N ASN A 335 8.38 2.14 -9.02
CA ASN A 335 8.70 3.15 -10.01
C ASN A 335 8.06 4.48 -9.64
N ILE A 336 8.87 5.53 -9.54
CA ILE A 336 8.46 6.92 -9.31
C ILE A 336 9.06 7.77 -10.44
N SER A 337 8.42 7.75 -11.60
CA SER A 337 8.91 8.37 -12.84
C SER A 337 8.07 9.55 -13.33
N SER A 338 6.93 9.81 -12.70
CA SER A 338 6.02 10.86 -13.10
C SER A 338 5.21 11.36 -11.90
N VAL A 339 4.60 12.55 -12.03
CA VAL A 339 3.68 13.11 -11.02
C VAL A 339 2.54 12.14 -10.68
N ASP A 340 2.12 11.32 -11.63
CA ASP A 340 1.09 10.31 -11.41
C ASP A 340 1.56 9.24 -10.43
N ASP A 341 2.87 8.99 -10.29
CA ASP A 341 3.42 8.00 -9.34
C ASP A 341 3.51 8.52 -7.90
N THR A 342 3.13 9.79 -7.64
CA THR A 342 3.24 10.43 -6.32
C THR A 342 2.55 9.63 -5.21
N TYR A 343 1.39 9.06 -5.51
CA TYR A 343 0.64 8.26 -4.54
C TYR A 343 1.38 6.98 -4.14
N ALA A 344 2.23 6.47 -5.02
CA ALA A 344 2.96 5.22 -4.85
C ALA A 344 4.32 5.39 -4.16
N ILE A 345 4.76 6.63 -3.91
CA ILE A 345 5.99 6.91 -3.15
C ILE A 345 5.94 6.21 -1.78
N GLY A 346 4.75 6.16 -1.18
CA GLY A 346 4.47 5.47 0.08
C GLY A 346 4.90 4.00 0.10
N ASP A 347 4.89 3.32 -1.05
CA ASP A 347 5.22 1.89 -1.20
C ASP A 347 6.72 1.63 -1.06
N ASN A 348 7.56 2.62 -1.34
CA ASN A 348 8.99 2.54 -1.08
C ASN A 348 9.24 2.77 0.42
N GLN A 349 10.07 1.92 1.03
CA GLN A 349 10.38 1.95 2.45
C GLN A 349 10.95 3.32 2.83
N ARG A 350 10.33 3.99 3.80
CA ARG A 350 10.93 5.18 4.42
C ARG A 350 12.13 4.75 5.24
N VAL A 351 13.31 5.16 4.79
CA VAL A 351 14.58 4.83 5.43
C VAL A 351 15.08 5.95 6.33
N TRP A 352 14.61 7.18 6.13
CA TRP A 352 15.00 8.33 6.94
C TRP A 352 13.95 9.45 6.89
N LYS A 353 13.88 10.26 7.94
CA LYS A 353 13.06 11.48 8.02
C LYS A 353 13.74 12.55 8.86
N GLN A 354 13.72 13.79 8.39
CA GLN A 354 14.11 14.95 9.17
C GLN A 354 13.03 15.26 10.21
N ASN A 355 13.39 15.24 11.50
CA ASN A 355 12.49 15.63 12.59
C ASN A 355 12.92 17.00 13.14
N GLY A 356 12.01 17.99 13.10
CA GLY A 356 12.22 19.33 13.66
C GLY A 356 12.89 20.32 12.72
N SER A 357 12.77 21.62 13.05
CA SER A 357 13.42 22.73 12.36
C SER A 357 14.91 22.47 12.24
N THR A 358 15.47 22.50 11.03
CA THR A 358 16.93 22.51 10.89
C THR A 358 17.46 23.66 11.75
N PRO A 359 18.48 23.45 12.61
CA PRO A 359 19.05 24.53 13.39
C PRO A 359 19.29 25.69 12.43
N GLY A 360 18.77 26.86 12.75
CA GLY A 360 19.08 28.10 12.06
C GLY A 360 20.56 28.40 12.24
N ASN A 361 21.41 27.62 11.58
CA ASN A 361 22.82 27.87 11.47
C ASN A 361 22.95 28.86 10.30
N PRO A 362 23.37 30.11 10.55
CA PRO A 362 23.68 31.06 9.48
C PRO A 362 24.86 30.58 8.61
N ASP A 363 25.62 29.59 9.07
CA ASP A 363 26.61 28.89 8.25
C ASP A 363 25.93 27.70 7.54
N ALA A 364 25.73 27.86 6.23
CA ALA A 364 25.19 26.83 5.35
C ALA A 364 25.80 25.46 5.67
N PRO A 365 25.02 24.38 5.83
CA PRO A 365 25.62 23.07 5.69
C PRO A 365 25.98 22.92 4.21
N THR A 366 27.24 23.23 3.91
CA THR A 366 27.99 22.61 2.81
C THR A 366 28.10 21.09 3.02
N ASN A 367 27.43 20.52 4.02
CA ASN A 367 27.45 19.11 4.36
C ASN A 367 26.10 18.46 3.98
N PRO A 368 26.13 17.22 3.47
CA PRO A 368 24.91 16.51 3.12
C PRO A 368 24.17 15.99 4.36
N PHE A 369 22.88 15.73 4.21
CA PHE A 369 22.16 14.82 5.10
C PHE A 369 22.73 13.40 4.91
N VAL A 370 23.42 12.88 5.92
CA VAL A 370 24.06 11.56 5.87
C VAL A 370 23.09 10.50 6.40
N ILE A 371 22.69 9.57 5.53
CA ILE A 371 21.75 8.51 5.84
C ILE A 371 22.51 7.17 5.72
N ASN A 372 22.83 6.58 6.87
CA ASN A 372 23.48 5.26 6.93
C ASN A 372 22.42 4.19 7.16
N LEU A 373 22.40 3.17 6.29
CA LEU A 373 21.41 2.10 6.32
C LEU A 373 22.07 0.82 6.85
N GLN A 374 21.71 0.45 8.08
CA GLN A 374 22.12 -0.80 8.71
C GLN A 374 20.89 -1.49 9.33
N PRO A 375 20.45 -2.64 8.77
CA PRO A 375 21.00 -3.32 7.59
C PRO A 375 20.82 -2.52 6.29
N ALA A 376 21.55 -2.88 5.24
CA ALA A 376 21.37 -2.31 3.91
C ALA A 376 19.93 -2.55 3.40
N VAL A 377 19.39 -1.59 2.66
CA VAL A 377 18.03 -1.64 2.12
C VAL A 377 18.08 -1.92 0.63
N THR A 378 17.40 -2.98 0.19
CA THR A 378 17.33 -3.33 -1.23
C THR A 378 16.39 -2.39 -1.98
N GLY A 379 16.86 -1.77 -3.06
CA GLY A 379 16.05 -0.85 -3.86
C GLY A 379 16.64 -0.55 -5.23
N ARG A 380 15.77 -0.08 -6.13
CA ARG A 380 16.11 0.50 -7.45
C ARG A 380 15.83 2.01 -7.48
N TRP A 381 14.84 2.45 -6.72
CA TRP A 381 14.38 3.83 -6.67
C TRP A 381 14.74 4.45 -5.34
N VAL A 382 15.30 5.67 -5.38
CA VAL A 382 15.52 6.51 -4.20
C VAL A 382 14.74 7.79 -4.37
N THR A 383 13.83 8.07 -3.44
CA THR A 383 12.92 9.22 -3.51
C THR A 383 13.08 10.09 -2.28
N VAL A 384 13.21 11.40 -2.48
CA VAL A 384 13.18 12.42 -1.43
C VAL A 384 11.84 13.14 -1.53
N GLN A 385 11.06 13.16 -0.46
CA GLN A 385 9.75 13.81 -0.44
C GLN A 385 9.68 14.86 0.68
N ASN A 386 9.09 16.01 0.38
CA ASN A 386 8.95 17.13 1.31
C ASN A 386 7.51 17.25 1.80
N PHE A 387 7.32 17.18 3.11
CA PHE A 387 6.02 17.28 3.78
C PHE A 387 5.81 18.61 4.50
N ASN A 388 6.58 19.65 4.17
CA ASN A 388 6.35 20.96 4.76
C ASN A 388 4.96 21.50 4.37
N ALA A 389 4.19 21.92 5.38
CA ALA A 389 2.82 22.41 5.24
C ALA A 389 2.73 23.78 4.54
N TYR A 390 3.84 24.50 4.36
CA TYR A 390 3.85 25.77 3.64
C TYR A 390 3.79 25.53 2.12
N GLN A 391 2.60 25.78 1.55
CA GLN A 391 2.29 25.60 0.12
C GLN A 391 3.23 26.33 -0.86
N TYR A 392 3.97 27.36 -0.43
CA TYR A 392 4.89 28.13 -1.28
C TYR A 392 6.33 27.60 -1.31
N MET A 393 6.64 26.52 -0.58
CA MET A 393 8.00 26.00 -0.50
C MET A 393 8.39 25.15 -1.70
N TYR A 394 9.69 24.99 -1.89
CA TYR A 394 10.28 24.13 -2.92
C TYR A 394 11.10 23.04 -2.25
N LEU A 395 11.28 21.90 -2.91
CA LEU A 395 12.32 20.93 -2.61
C LEU A 395 13.46 21.17 -3.60
N TYR A 396 14.56 21.76 -3.11
CA TYR A 396 15.81 21.86 -3.88
C TYR A 396 16.75 20.74 -3.49
N ILE A 397 17.38 20.08 -4.45
CA ILE A 397 18.44 19.10 -4.20
C ILE A 397 19.61 19.48 -5.08
N ALA A 398 20.74 19.83 -4.46
CA ALA A 398 21.97 20.14 -5.18
C ALA A 398 22.57 18.87 -5.78
N GLU A 399 22.59 17.78 -5.01
CA GLU A 399 23.06 16.47 -5.47
C GLU A 399 22.51 15.38 -4.56
N ILE A 400 22.27 14.19 -5.11
CA ILE A 400 22.04 12.97 -4.34
C ILE A 400 23.10 11.92 -4.69
N GLU A 401 23.72 11.35 -3.65
CA GLU A 401 24.67 10.26 -3.82
C GLU A 401 24.13 9.00 -3.16
N VAL A 402 24.12 7.90 -3.90
CA VAL A 402 23.59 6.61 -3.43
C VAL A 402 24.69 5.57 -3.51
N TYR A 403 24.95 4.89 -2.40
CA TYR A 403 26.03 3.91 -2.27
C TYR A 403 25.47 2.57 -1.82
N GLY A 404 25.82 1.54 -2.57
CA GLY A 404 25.31 0.19 -2.37
C GLY A 404 26.12 -0.84 -3.13
N ASN A 405 25.85 -2.11 -2.82
CA ASN A 405 26.45 -3.25 -3.49
C ASN A 405 25.43 -3.91 -4.42
N THR A 406 25.93 -4.65 -5.42
CA THR A 406 25.07 -5.49 -6.25
C THR A 406 24.29 -6.43 -5.33
N SER A 407 22.97 -6.49 -5.52
CA SER A 407 22.12 -7.34 -4.68
C SER A 407 22.56 -8.79 -4.82
N ARG A 408 23.09 -9.38 -3.74
CA ARG A 408 23.50 -10.79 -3.74
C ARG A 408 22.22 -11.62 -3.60
N ARG A 409 21.74 -12.17 -4.71
CA ARG A 409 20.71 -13.23 -4.66
C ARG A 409 21.37 -14.53 -4.18
N PRO A 410 20.99 -15.10 -3.03
CA PRO A 410 21.10 -16.53 -2.82
C PRO A 410 20.05 -17.29 -3.65
#